data_AF-C4RHL4-F1
#
_entry.id   AF-C4RHL4-F1
#
_cell.length_a   1.000
_cell.length_b   1.000
_cell.length_c   1.000
_cell.angle_alpha   90.00
_cell.angle_beta   90.00
_cell.angle_gamma   90.00
#
_symmetry.space_group_name_H-M   'P 1'
#
loop_
_entity.id
_entity.type
_entity.pdbx_description
1 polymer ?
#
loop_
_entity_poly.entity_id
_entity_poly.type
_entity_poly.pdbx_seq_one_letter_code
_entity_poly.pdbx_strand_id
1 'polypeptide(L)'
;MTGGGGELGSLWITCGQRCGAALGIEERPACRSPPGVGTAPVRGSARPRRWTNQVGTEVAPSVRVSVVHDTPPLVPDFTSWPSFPFEGDFRVKHLEDPVPVEPPRKGEGSRECTACAAPDDAYIWVGERWRVRAMDRPTGLPMVLILESRSHLDLGDLPNLLAAELGVMTVRLEKAIRSLDGVARVHVNRWGDGSAHLHLWFLARPYGRLQLRGTFLSLWDSILPPISEQQWRENLAMVAAWLAEFGGRPLAEPPRILWQAPSSIGAQVSSSVAASEEDGVGVIEAAEEIPEPEVDEIDQPEVGPSTGGPAGDR
;
A
#
# COMPACT_ATOMS: atom_id res chain seq x y z
N MET A 1 8.74 59.19 -32.96
CA MET A 1 7.35 58.82 -32.64
C MET A 1 7.41 57.49 -31.90
N THR A 2 7.61 57.47 -30.58
CA THR A 2 6.63 57.56 -29.47
C THR A 2 5.70 56.34 -29.34
N GLY A 3 5.74 55.73 -28.15
CA GLY A 3 4.74 54.80 -27.58
C GLY A 3 5.20 53.34 -27.64
N GLY A 4 5.33 52.56 -26.56
CA GLY A 4 4.87 52.69 -25.18
C GLY A 4 4.04 51.45 -24.79
N GLY A 5 4.45 50.75 -23.72
CA GLY A 5 3.54 49.95 -22.88
C GLY A 5 3.74 48.43 -22.87
N GLY A 6 3.91 47.87 -21.67
CA GLY A 6 3.32 46.56 -21.32
C GLY A 6 4.25 45.49 -20.73
N GLU A 7 4.81 45.71 -19.54
CA GLU A 7 5.34 44.63 -18.67
C GLU A 7 4.18 43.92 -17.95
N LEU A 8 4.12 42.57 -18.02
CA LEU A 8 3.49 41.72 -16.99
C LEU A 8 4.18 40.34 -16.92
N GLY A 9 5.06 40.18 -15.93
CA GLY A 9 4.95 39.17 -14.88
C GLY A 9 5.15 37.68 -15.23
N SER A 10 6.41 37.26 -15.33
CA SER A 10 6.85 35.87 -15.23
C SER A 10 6.98 35.46 -13.76
N LEU A 11 6.17 34.50 -13.27
CA LEU A 11 6.29 33.97 -11.92
C LEU A 11 7.26 32.76 -11.90
N TRP A 12 8.53 33.03 -11.64
CA TRP A 12 9.52 32.05 -11.20
C TRP A 12 9.62 32.13 -9.68
N ILE A 13 9.28 31.07 -8.94
CA ILE A 13 9.56 30.98 -7.51
C ILE A 13 10.86 30.24 -7.32
N THR A 14 11.92 31.00 -7.04
CA THR A 14 13.23 30.50 -6.61
C THR A 14 13.32 30.38 -5.09
N CYS A 15 14.01 29.35 -4.67
CA CYS A 15 14.46 29.04 -3.32
C CYS A 15 15.54 30.03 -2.81
N GLY A 16 15.44 30.45 -1.55
CA GLY A 16 16.58 30.64 -0.63
C GLY A 16 17.21 32.03 -0.51
N GLN A 17 17.16 32.59 0.71
CA GLN A 17 18.12 33.47 1.43
C GLN A 17 17.32 34.37 2.43
N ARG A 18 17.73 34.65 3.67
CA ARG A 18 19.06 34.82 4.27
C ARG A 18 18.96 34.78 5.81
N CYS A 19 20.00 34.23 6.44
CA CYS A 19 20.42 34.60 7.79
C CYS A 19 20.95 36.05 7.79
N GLY A 20 20.68 36.80 8.87
CA GLY A 20 21.31 38.08 9.17
C GLY A 20 21.16 38.38 10.66
N ALA A 21 22.28 38.35 11.38
CA ALA A 21 22.38 38.67 12.80
C ALA A 21 22.31 40.19 13.03
N ALA A 22 21.69 40.63 14.12
CA ALA A 22 21.92 41.94 14.73
C ALA A 22 21.75 41.83 16.26
N LEU A 23 22.75 42.32 16.98
CA LEU A 23 22.88 42.38 18.43
C LEU A 23 21.95 43.47 19.01
N GLY A 24 21.36 43.20 20.18
CA GLY A 24 20.60 44.18 20.96
C GLY A 24 20.06 43.55 22.24
N ILE A 25 20.65 43.93 23.36
CA ILE A 25 20.41 43.42 24.71
C ILE A 25 19.18 44.12 25.28
N GLU A 26 18.14 43.38 25.68
CA GLU A 26 17.19 43.86 26.70
C GLU A 26 16.55 42.68 27.46
N GLU A 27 16.37 42.91 28.76
CA GLU A 27 16.35 41.93 29.84
C GLU A 27 15.05 41.10 29.93
N ARG A 28 15.17 39.84 30.36
CA ARG A 28 14.05 38.98 30.78
C ARG A 28 14.09 38.75 32.30
N PRO A 29 12.96 38.78 33.02
CA PRO A 29 12.93 38.69 34.47
C PRO A 29 13.22 37.26 34.98
N ALA A 30 13.98 37.20 36.07
CA ALA A 30 14.48 36.00 36.72
C ALA A 30 13.39 35.18 37.45
N CYS A 31 13.38 33.87 37.22
CA CYS A 31 12.68 32.91 38.08
C CYS A 31 13.40 32.79 39.43
N ARG A 32 12.68 33.03 40.52
CA ARG A 32 13.17 32.87 41.90
C ARG A 32 13.47 31.40 42.23
N SER A 33 14.62 31.15 42.85
CA SER A 33 14.97 29.88 43.50
C SER A 33 14.38 29.79 44.92
N PRO A 34 14.03 28.60 45.42
CA PRO A 34 13.82 28.36 46.86
C PRO A 34 15.12 27.99 47.58
N PRO A 35 15.23 28.20 48.92
CA PRO A 35 16.47 28.02 49.67
C PRO A 35 16.73 26.55 50.10
N GLY A 36 18.03 26.18 50.18
CA GLY A 36 18.52 24.90 50.74
C GLY A 36 18.49 24.86 52.28
N VAL A 37 19.02 23.89 53.02
CA VAL A 37 19.88 22.70 52.80
C VAL A 37 19.58 21.74 53.96
N GLY A 38 19.62 20.42 53.73
CA GLY A 38 19.69 19.41 54.80
C GLY A 38 20.59 18.25 54.37
N THR A 39 21.77 18.15 54.98
CA THR A 39 22.79 17.13 54.73
C THR A 39 22.48 15.82 55.45
N ALA A 40 22.54 14.69 54.75
CA ALA A 40 22.55 13.34 55.32
C ALA A 40 23.44 12.41 54.44
N PRO A 41 24.02 11.34 55.02
CA PRO A 41 25.35 10.87 54.65
C PRO A 41 25.39 9.88 53.48
N VAL A 42 26.49 9.94 52.73
CA VAL A 42 26.86 9.00 51.66
C VAL A 42 27.23 7.65 52.26
N ARG A 43 26.50 6.59 51.87
CA ARG A 43 26.88 5.20 52.14
C ARG A 43 26.68 4.34 50.89
N GLY A 44 27.75 3.64 50.49
CA GLY A 44 27.66 2.37 49.78
C GLY A 44 27.89 2.41 48.27
N SER A 45 29.15 2.22 47.88
CA SER A 45 29.56 1.82 46.54
C SER A 45 28.78 0.58 46.04
N ALA A 46 27.93 0.75 45.01
CA ALA A 46 27.38 -0.38 44.28
C ALA A 46 28.47 -0.94 43.34
N ARG A 47 28.96 -2.14 43.63
CA ARG A 47 29.89 -2.87 42.76
C ARG A 47 29.20 -3.26 41.45
N PRO A 48 29.89 -3.24 40.30
CA PRO A 48 29.33 -3.73 39.05
C PRO A 48 29.07 -5.24 39.16
N ARG A 49 27.87 -5.67 38.74
CA ARG A 49 27.53 -7.09 38.66
C ARG A 49 28.42 -7.76 37.62
N ARG A 50 29.33 -8.60 38.10
CA ARG A 50 30.15 -9.51 37.28
C ARG A 50 29.21 -10.57 36.71
N TRP A 51 28.98 -10.53 35.40
CA TRP A 51 28.34 -11.63 34.69
C TRP A 51 29.34 -12.80 34.63
N THR A 52 29.10 -13.83 35.44
CA THR A 52 29.79 -15.11 35.33
C THR A 52 29.09 -15.93 34.26
N ASN A 53 29.80 -16.23 33.17
CA ASN A 53 29.39 -17.26 32.21
C ASN A 53 29.43 -18.61 32.91
N GLN A 54 28.29 -19.07 33.42
CA GLN A 54 28.07 -20.49 33.69
C GLN A 54 27.46 -21.09 32.43
N VAL A 55 28.27 -21.93 31.76
CA VAL A 55 27.84 -22.81 30.68
C VAL A 55 26.97 -23.89 31.33
N GLY A 56 25.68 -23.61 31.42
CA GLY A 56 24.63 -24.57 31.79
C GLY A 56 23.84 -24.92 30.54
N THR A 57 24.03 -26.14 30.05
CA THR A 57 23.24 -26.73 28.96
C THR A 57 21.85 -27.07 29.50
N GLU A 58 21.00 -26.07 29.65
CA GLU A 58 19.59 -26.28 30.00
C GLU A 58 18.76 -25.43 29.03
N VAL A 59 18.22 -26.09 28.01
CA VAL A 59 17.24 -25.48 27.10
C VAL A 59 16.04 -25.11 27.97
N ALA A 60 15.85 -23.82 28.21
CA ALA A 60 14.71 -23.30 28.94
C ALA A 60 13.42 -23.88 28.34
N PRO A 61 12.39 -24.19 29.16
CA PRO A 61 11.16 -24.77 28.65
C PRO A 61 10.61 -23.86 27.56
N SER A 62 10.58 -24.40 26.34
CA SER A 62 9.91 -23.82 25.17
C SER A 62 8.57 -23.24 25.64
N VAL A 63 8.25 -22.04 25.15
CA VAL A 63 6.91 -21.46 25.28
C VAL A 63 5.97 -22.44 24.59
N ARG A 64 5.47 -23.43 25.34
CA ARG A 64 4.53 -24.42 24.84
C ARG A 64 3.24 -23.67 24.53
N VAL A 65 2.90 -23.59 23.25
CA VAL A 65 1.54 -23.24 22.85
C VAL A 65 0.69 -24.42 23.31
N SER A 66 0.07 -24.28 24.49
CA SER A 66 -0.83 -25.30 25.01
C SER A 66 -2.02 -25.44 24.08
N VAL A 67 -2.31 -26.67 23.66
CA VAL A 67 -3.58 -27.00 23.01
C VAL A 67 -4.70 -26.57 23.97
N VAL A 68 -5.60 -25.73 23.47
CA VAL A 68 -6.81 -25.33 24.20
C VAL A 68 -7.52 -26.61 24.63
N HIS A 69 -7.71 -26.79 25.94
CA HIS A 69 -8.21 -28.05 26.51
C HIS A 69 -9.66 -28.36 26.05
N ASP A 70 -10.00 -29.65 26.13
CA ASP A 70 -11.19 -30.35 25.61
C ASP A 70 -12.55 -29.66 25.85
N THR A 71 -12.86 -28.69 25.01
CA THR A 71 -14.01 -28.60 24.10
C THR A 71 -13.94 -27.19 23.51
N PRO A 72 -13.29 -26.99 22.34
CA PRO A 72 -13.26 -25.66 21.75
C PRO A 72 -14.70 -25.23 21.44
N PRO A 73 -15.06 -23.96 21.66
CA PRO A 73 -16.31 -23.45 21.12
C PRO A 73 -16.34 -23.64 19.59
N LEU A 74 -17.51 -23.37 18.99
CA LEU A 74 -17.62 -22.93 17.60
C LEU A 74 -16.36 -22.12 17.22
N VAL A 75 -15.83 -22.34 16.01
CA VAL A 75 -14.60 -21.75 15.46
C VAL A 75 -14.29 -20.32 15.97
N PRO A 76 -13.00 -19.94 16.10
CA PRO A 76 -12.62 -18.67 16.74
C PRO A 76 -13.34 -17.44 16.17
N ASP A 77 -13.67 -16.47 17.03
CA ASP A 77 -14.48 -15.29 16.68
C ASP A 77 -14.06 -14.54 15.40
N PHE A 78 -12.77 -14.57 15.05
CA PHE A 78 -12.29 -13.93 13.83
C PHE A 78 -12.92 -14.47 12.55
N THR A 79 -13.49 -15.68 12.56
CA THR A 79 -14.21 -16.24 11.40
C THR A 79 -15.52 -15.51 11.12
N SER A 80 -16.04 -14.74 12.09
CA SER A 80 -17.23 -13.89 11.92
C SER A 80 -16.88 -12.46 11.50
N TRP A 81 -15.61 -12.10 11.45
CA TRP A 81 -15.21 -10.73 11.10
C TRP A 81 -15.52 -10.44 9.64
N PRO A 82 -15.98 -9.21 9.31
CA PRO A 82 -16.24 -8.85 7.91
C PRO A 82 -15.05 -9.05 6.98
N SER A 83 -13.82 -8.92 7.50
CA SER A 83 -12.59 -9.10 6.73
C SER A 83 -12.15 -10.55 6.53
N PHE A 84 -12.78 -11.51 7.21
CA PHE A 84 -12.50 -12.93 7.00
C PHE A 84 -13.03 -13.36 5.61
N PRO A 85 -12.20 -14.02 4.78
CA PRO A 85 -12.52 -14.20 3.37
C PRO A 85 -13.43 -15.40 3.03
N PHE A 86 -13.72 -16.26 4.00
CA PHE A 86 -14.41 -17.53 3.74
C PHE A 86 -15.74 -17.60 4.47
N GLU A 87 -16.72 -18.25 3.85
CA GLU A 87 -18.00 -18.61 4.45
C GLU A 87 -18.13 -20.14 4.50
N GLY A 88 -18.90 -20.65 5.46
CA GLY A 88 -19.20 -22.08 5.59
C GLY A 88 -18.89 -22.68 6.96
N ASP A 89 -19.01 -23.99 7.06
CA ASP A 89 -18.74 -24.74 8.28
C ASP A 89 -17.24 -25.03 8.42
N PHE A 90 -16.60 -24.35 9.37
CA PHE A 90 -15.17 -24.50 9.63
C PHE A 90 -14.90 -25.45 10.80
N ARG A 91 -13.72 -26.06 10.78
CA ARG A 91 -13.17 -26.79 11.91
C ARG A 91 -11.70 -26.41 12.05
N VAL A 92 -11.26 -26.23 13.29
CA VAL A 92 -9.85 -26.00 13.60
C VAL A 92 -9.08 -27.29 13.28
N LYS A 93 -7.98 -27.17 12.53
CA LYS A 93 -7.11 -28.32 12.25
C LYS A 93 -6.45 -28.79 13.55
N HIS A 94 -6.26 -30.12 13.66
CA HIS A 94 -5.45 -30.68 14.73
C HIS A 94 -4.04 -30.08 14.66
N LEU A 95 -3.53 -29.58 15.79
CA LEU A 95 -2.17 -29.06 15.87
C LEU A 95 -1.20 -30.25 15.94
N GLU A 96 -0.25 -30.31 15.02
CA GLU A 96 0.76 -31.36 15.00
C GLU A 96 1.68 -31.28 16.23
N ASP A 97 2.26 -32.42 16.62
CA ASP A 97 3.19 -32.48 17.75
C ASP A 97 4.44 -31.60 17.48
N PRO A 98 4.99 -30.93 18.52
CA PRO A 98 6.21 -30.16 18.37
C PRO A 98 7.38 -31.03 17.88
N VAL A 99 8.11 -30.55 16.87
CA VAL A 99 9.34 -31.18 16.41
C VAL A 99 10.54 -30.74 17.27
N PRO A 100 11.54 -31.61 17.50
CA PRO A 100 12.71 -31.26 18.31
C PRO A 100 13.65 -30.26 17.62
N VAL A 101 13.69 -30.27 16.28
CA VAL A 101 14.51 -29.37 15.46
C VAL A 101 13.71 -29.00 14.22
N GLU A 102 13.58 -27.70 13.95
CA GLU A 102 12.94 -27.21 12.74
C GLU A 102 13.84 -27.41 11.51
N PRO A 103 13.28 -27.70 10.33
CA PRO A 103 14.06 -27.73 9.10
C PRO A 103 14.73 -26.38 8.84
N PRO A 104 16.00 -26.37 8.39
CA PRO A 104 16.68 -25.12 8.08
C PRO A 104 16.00 -24.38 6.93
N ARG A 105 15.99 -23.06 7.02
CA ARG A 105 15.41 -22.16 6.03
C ARG A 105 16.25 -22.10 4.76
N LYS A 106 15.68 -21.56 3.67
CA LYS A 106 16.45 -21.26 2.46
C LYS A 106 17.55 -20.24 2.79
N GLY A 107 18.76 -20.46 2.27
CA GLY A 107 19.92 -19.64 2.56
C GLY A 107 20.54 -19.81 3.96
N GLU A 108 20.00 -20.67 4.82
CA GLU A 108 20.55 -20.86 6.17
C GLU A 108 21.82 -21.73 6.17
N GLY A 109 22.85 -21.30 6.90
CA GLY A 109 24.14 -21.97 6.94
C GLY A 109 24.82 -21.97 5.58
N SER A 110 25.16 -23.15 5.05
CA SER A 110 25.80 -23.30 3.74
C SER A 110 24.80 -23.53 2.59
N ARG A 111 23.49 -23.34 2.83
CA ARG A 111 22.47 -23.54 1.79
C ARG A 111 22.47 -22.37 0.82
N GLU A 112 22.15 -22.65 -0.44
CA GLU A 112 22.02 -21.61 -1.44
C GLU A 112 20.93 -20.61 -1.07
N CYS A 113 21.26 -19.32 -1.24
CA CYS A 113 20.34 -18.23 -1.00
C CYS A 113 19.92 -17.60 -2.33
N THR A 114 18.63 -17.72 -2.67
CA THR A 114 18.07 -17.18 -3.92
C THR A 114 18.25 -15.66 -4.01
N ALA A 115 18.08 -14.91 -2.92
CA ALA A 115 18.24 -13.46 -2.93
C ALA A 115 19.70 -13.01 -3.08
N CYS A 116 20.67 -13.76 -2.54
CA CYS A 116 22.09 -13.48 -2.76
C CYS A 116 22.52 -13.78 -4.20
N ALA A 117 21.99 -14.86 -4.78
CA ALA A 117 22.30 -15.27 -6.15
C ALA A 117 21.55 -14.43 -7.22
N ALA A 118 20.47 -13.74 -6.83
CA ALA A 118 19.67 -12.96 -7.76
C ALA A 118 20.46 -11.77 -8.32
N PRO A 119 20.56 -11.65 -9.67
CA PRO A 119 21.15 -10.49 -10.31
C PRO A 119 20.30 -9.23 -10.06
N ASP A 120 20.90 -8.06 -10.24
CA ASP A 120 20.24 -6.77 -10.00
C ASP A 120 19.01 -6.56 -10.90
N ASP A 121 18.99 -7.10 -12.12
CA ASP A 121 17.88 -6.98 -13.08
C ASP A 121 16.61 -7.76 -12.69
N ALA A 122 16.70 -8.63 -11.67
CA ALA A 122 15.53 -9.28 -11.05
C ALA A 122 14.72 -8.35 -10.14
N TYR A 123 15.19 -7.11 -9.93
CA TYR A 123 14.61 -6.13 -9.02
C TYR A 123 14.03 -4.93 -9.79
N ILE A 124 13.05 -4.24 -9.19
CA ILE A 124 12.49 -3.02 -9.77
C ILE A 124 13.31 -1.77 -9.41
N TRP A 125 14.05 -1.85 -8.31
CA TRP A 125 14.95 -0.80 -7.85
C TRP A 125 16.11 -1.41 -7.06
N VAL A 126 17.30 -0.86 -7.27
CA VAL A 126 18.53 -1.31 -6.60
C VAL A 126 19.28 -0.11 -6.03
N GLY A 127 19.51 -0.13 -4.72
CA GLY A 127 20.43 0.77 -4.03
C GLY A 127 21.73 0.08 -3.63
N GLU A 128 22.57 0.81 -2.89
CA GLU A 128 23.87 0.33 -2.41
C GLU A 128 23.74 -0.82 -1.40
N ARG A 129 22.73 -0.79 -0.53
CA ARG A 129 22.53 -1.77 0.56
C ARG A 129 21.18 -2.47 0.54
N TRP A 130 20.24 -1.97 -0.26
CA TRP A 130 18.86 -2.40 -0.31
C TRP A 130 18.42 -2.63 -1.75
N ARG A 131 17.48 -3.55 -1.95
CA ARG A 131 16.86 -3.85 -3.24
C ARG A 131 15.36 -4.03 -3.04
N VAL A 132 14.56 -3.68 -4.05
CA VAL A 132 13.10 -3.85 -4.02
C VAL A 132 12.69 -4.77 -5.15
N ARG A 133 12.06 -5.89 -4.79
CA ARG A 133 11.59 -6.93 -5.72
C ARG A 133 10.07 -6.90 -5.82
N ALA A 134 9.57 -7.17 -7.02
CA ALA A 134 8.16 -7.42 -7.28
C ALA A 134 7.86 -8.92 -7.37
N MET A 135 6.57 -9.27 -7.34
CA MET A 135 6.16 -10.63 -7.70
C MET A 135 6.49 -10.91 -9.17
N ASP A 136 6.54 -12.18 -9.57
CA ASP A 136 6.87 -12.53 -10.96
C ASP A 136 5.69 -12.25 -11.93
N ARG A 137 4.48 -12.01 -11.40
CA ARG A 137 3.25 -11.70 -12.14
C ARG A 137 2.32 -10.78 -11.33
N PRO A 138 1.32 -10.13 -11.97
CA PRO A 138 0.33 -9.33 -11.25
C PRO A 138 -0.40 -10.12 -10.16
N THR A 139 -0.71 -9.41 -9.09
CA THR A 139 -1.39 -9.92 -7.87
C THR A 139 -2.82 -9.40 -7.77
N GLY A 140 -3.62 -9.96 -6.86
CA GLY A 140 -4.98 -9.48 -6.60
C GLY A 140 -5.02 -8.07 -5.98
N LEU A 141 -3.94 -7.68 -5.31
CA LEU A 141 -3.75 -6.33 -4.78
C LEU A 141 -3.09 -5.37 -5.79
N PRO A 142 -3.32 -4.05 -5.67
CA PRO A 142 -2.71 -3.03 -6.54
C PRO A 142 -1.17 -3.10 -6.63
N MET A 143 -0.53 -3.52 -5.53
CA MET A 143 0.91 -3.70 -5.46
C MET A 143 1.29 -4.61 -4.29
N VAL A 144 2.21 -5.55 -4.56
CA VAL A 144 2.89 -6.37 -3.55
C VAL A 144 4.39 -6.33 -3.84
N LEU A 145 5.17 -5.82 -2.89
CA LEU A 145 6.62 -5.65 -3.03
C LEU A 145 7.36 -6.25 -1.84
N ILE A 146 8.62 -6.60 -2.08
CA ILE A 146 9.53 -7.12 -1.08
C ILE A 146 10.76 -6.22 -1.02
N LEU A 147 11.04 -5.66 0.16
CA LEU A 147 12.29 -4.98 0.46
C LEU A 147 13.29 -6.00 0.98
N GLU A 148 14.45 -6.12 0.33
CA GLU A 148 15.52 -7.03 0.72
C GLU A 148 16.81 -6.27 0.96
N SER A 149 17.62 -6.74 1.91
CA SER A 149 19.00 -6.27 2.03
C SER A 149 19.87 -6.90 0.91
N ARG A 150 20.99 -6.26 0.55
CA ARG A 150 21.97 -6.87 -0.37
C ARG A 150 22.80 -7.93 0.34
N SER A 151 23.26 -7.62 1.55
CA SER A 151 24.01 -8.54 2.39
C SER A 151 23.11 -9.67 2.89
N HIS A 152 23.67 -10.86 3.07
CA HIS A 152 22.96 -11.96 3.70
C HIS A 152 22.87 -11.71 5.22
N LEU A 153 21.76 -11.17 5.69
CA LEU A 153 21.49 -10.89 7.10
C LEU A 153 20.07 -11.32 7.43
N ASP A 154 19.81 -11.81 8.63
CA ASP A 154 18.45 -11.84 9.18
C ASP A 154 18.15 -10.51 9.89
N LEU A 155 16.90 -10.28 10.28
CA LEU A 155 16.47 -9.06 10.97
C LEU A 155 17.25 -8.83 12.27
N GLY A 156 17.51 -9.91 13.03
CA GLY A 156 18.25 -9.85 14.30
C GLY A 156 19.75 -9.57 14.14
N ASP A 157 20.29 -9.79 12.94
CA ASP A 157 21.72 -9.63 12.64
C ASP A 157 22.06 -8.22 12.12
N LEU A 158 21.06 -7.34 11.96
CA LEU A 158 21.27 -6.02 11.40
C LEU A 158 22.14 -5.16 12.34
N PRO A 159 23.28 -4.63 11.85
CA PRO A 159 24.01 -3.60 12.58
C PRO A 159 23.17 -2.33 12.69
N ASN A 160 23.41 -1.52 13.73
CA ASN A 160 22.60 -0.33 14.06
C ASN A 160 22.36 0.62 12.87
N LEU A 161 23.36 0.81 12.00
CA LEU A 161 23.21 1.66 10.81
C LEU A 161 22.22 1.07 9.80
N LEU A 162 22.29 -0.24 9.51
CA LEU A 162 21.34 -0.90 8.63
C LEU A 162 19.94 -1.00 9.28
N ALA A 163 19.85 -1.18 10.58
CA ALA A 163 18.57 -1.14 11.29
C ALA A 163 17.90 0.24 11.19
N ALA A 164 18.69 1.32 11.31
CA ALA A 164 18.19 2.68 11.11
C ALA A 164 17.73 2.90 9.65
N GLU A 165 18.52 2.43 8.68
CA GLU A 165 18.16 2.51 7.27
C GLU A 165 16.93 1.69 6.91
N LEU A 166 16.72 0.52 7.53
CA LEU A 166 15.52 -0.28 7.36
C LEU A 166 14.26 0.52 7.73
N GLY A 167 14.31 1.27 8.83
CA GLY A 167 13.22 2.16 9.23
C GLY A 167 12.95 3.25 8.17
N VAL A 168 13.99 3.87 7.65
CA VAL A 168 13.89 4.88 6.58
C VAL A 168 13.32 4.28 5.29
N MET A 169 13.83 3.12 4.86
CA MET A 169 13.38 2.42 3.67
C MET A 169 11.94 1.95 3.79
N THR A 170 11.52 1.51 4.98
CA THR A 170 10.13 1.15 5.25
C THR A 170 9.18 2.32 5.01
N VAL A 171 9.50 3.50 5.54
CA VAL A 171 8.68 4.71 5.34
C VAL A 171 8.71 5.18 3.89
N ARG A 172 9.87 5.11 3.23
CA ARG A 172 10.02 5.48 1.82
C ARG A 172 9.16 4.61 0.92
N LEU A 173 9.27 3.29 1.06
CA LEU A 173 8.51 2.35 0.25
C LEU A 173 7.00 2.42 0.56
N GLU A 174 6.61 2.58 1.83
CA GLU A 174 5.21 2.85 2.21
C GLU A 174 4.64 4.06 1.47
N LYS A 175 5.37 5.18 1.47
CA LYS A 175 4.94 6.42 0.80
C LYS A 175 4.84 6.25 -0.71
N ALA A 176 5.84 5.62 -1.33
CA ALA A 176 5.85 5.36 -2.77
C ALA A 176 4.66 4.49 -3.22
N ILE A 177 4.35 3.44 -2.46
CA ILE A 177 3.20 2.58 -2.76
C ILE A 177 1.88 3.32 -2.47
N ARG A 178 1.80 4.10 -1.38
CA ARG A 178 0.59 4.84 -1.04
C ARG A 178 0.30 6.01 -1.98
N SER A 179 1.28 6.52 -2.72
CA SER A 179 1.05 7.53 -3.76
C SER A 179 0.47 6.96 -5.05
N LEU A 180 0.37 5.64 -5.19
CA LEU A 180 -0.32 5.01 -6.30
C LEU A 180 -1.82 5.28 -6.23
N ASP A 181 -2.44 5.47 -7.39
CA ASP A 181 -3.89 5.66 -7.48
C ASP A 181 -4.64 4.45 -6.93
N GLY A 182 -5.70 4.74 -6.18
CA GLY A 182 -6.55 3.70 -5.60
C GLY A 182 -5.92 2.92 -4.45
N VAL A 183 -4.79 3.36 -3.86
CA VAL A 183 -4.22 2.75 -2.64
C VAL A 183 -4.62 3.56 -1.40
N ALA A 184 -5.23 2.90 -0.41
CA ALA A 184 -5.59 3.55 0.85
C ALA A 184 -4.52 3.43 1.93
N ARG A 185 -3.95 2.23 2.12
CA ARG A 185 -2.98 1.91 3.17
C ARG A 185 -2.02 0.83 2.67
N VAL A 186 -0.83 0.78 3.25
CA VAL A 186 0.15 -0.28 2.98
C VAL A 186 0.38 -1.07 4.26
N HIS A 187 0.24 -2.39 4.21
CA HIS A 187 0.57 -3.26 5.32
C HIS A 187 2.03 -3.70 5.17
N VAL A 188 2.82 -3.58 6.24
CA VAL A 188 4.22 -3.98 6.28
C VAL A 188 4.36 -5.20 7.18
N ASN A 189 4.87 -6.31 6.65
CA ASN A 189 4.94 -7.58 7.37
C ASN A 189 6.35 -8.19 7.27
N ARG A 190 6.80 -8.78 8.39
CA ARG A 190 7.94 -9.69 8.41
C ARG A 190 7.40 -11.09 8.66
N TRP A 191 7.52 -11.98 7.68
CA TRP A 191 7.39 -13.43 7.84
C TRP A 191 8.72 -14.11 7.55
N GLY A 192 9.20 -15.00 8.43
CA GLY A 192 10.61 -15.41 8.46
C GLY A 192 10.94 -16.87 8.34
N ASP A 193 9.92 -17.67 8.15
CA ASP A 193 9.99 -19.12 8.19
C ASP A 193 10.48 -19.71 6.86
N GLY A 194 10.38 -18.95 5.75
CA GLY A 194 10.73 -19.42 4.41
C GLY A 194 12.17 -19.14 3.94
N SER A 195 12.85 -18.15 4.53
CA SER A 195 14.18 -17.69 4.08
C SER A 195 14.94 -17.01 5.22
N ALA A 196 16.23 -17.32 5.34
CA ALA A 196 17.16 -16.67 6.26
C ALA A 196 17.60 -15.26 5.81
N HIS A 197 17.41 -14.95 4.52
CA HIS A 197 17.70 -13.63 3.98
C HIS A 197 16.61 -12.63 4.37
N LEU A 198 17.00 -11.49 4.93
CA LEU A 198 16.09 -10.44 5.37
C LEU A 198 15.26 -9.91 4.21
N HIS A 199 13.95 -10.02 4.39
CA HIS A 199 12.96 -9.49 3.49
C HIS A 199 11.72 -9.00 4.25
N LEU A 200 11.19 -7.83 3.86
CA LEU A 200 9.93 -7.27 4.39
C LEU A 200 8.92 -7.15 3.25
N TRP A 201 7.68 -7.58 3.54
CA TRP A 201 6.57 -7.57 2.60
C TRP A 201 5.76 -6.28 2.74
N PHE A 202 5.40 -5.68 1.61
CA PHE A 202 4.55 -4.49 1.51
C PHE A 202 3.32 -4.84 0.67
N LEU A 203 2.14 -4.81 1.29
CA LEU A 203 0.88 -5.14 0.63
C LEU A 203 0.01 -3.90 0.54
N ALA A 204 -0.30 -3.44 -0.67
CA ALA A 204 -1.14 -2.28 -0.90
C ALA A 204 -2.62 -2.65 -0.73
N ARG A 205 -3.28 -2.10 0.29
CA ARG A 205 -4.74 -2.20 0.40
C ARG A 205 -5.39 -1.17 -0.54
N PRO A 206 -6.29 -1.60 -1.44
CA PRO A 206 -7.02 -0.67 -2.27
C PRO A 206 -7.97 0.23 -1.46
N TYR A 207 -8.24 1.40 -2.02
CA TYR A 207 -9.17 2.38 -1.52
C TYR A 207 -10.63 1.89 -1.64
N GLY A 208 -11.48 2.30 -0.70
CA GLY A 208 -12.91 1.98 -0.71
C GLY A 208 -13.29 0.52 -0.40
N ARG A 209 -12.33 -0.40 -0.25
CA ARG A 209 -12.59 -1.82 0.06
C ARG A 209 -12.33 -2.14 1.53
N LEU A 210 -13.30 -1.84 2.40
CA LEU A 210 -13.16 -2.02 3.85
C LEU A 210 -13.05 -3.49 4.29
N GLN A 211 -13.51 -4.44 3.46
CA GLN A 211 -13.34 -5.87 3.71
C GLN A 211 -11.86 -6.28 3.76
N LEU A 212 -11.00 -5.57 3.02
CA LEU A 212 -9.57 -5.85 2.93
C LEU A 212 -8.77 -5.22 4.09
N ARG A 213 -9.43 -4.96 5.23
CA ARG A 213 -8.79 -4.39 6.42
C ARG A 213 -8.16 -5.47 7.29
N GLY A 214 -7.04 -5.13 7.90
CA GLY A 214 -6.43 -5.95 8.95
C GLY A 214 -5.73 -7.20 8.41
N THR A 215 -5.78 -8.25 9.22
CA THR A 215 -4.86 -9.39 9.17
C THR A 215 -5.00 -10.29 7.93
N PHE A 216 -6.18 -10.32 7.29
CA PHE A 216 -6.46 -11.25 6.18
C PHE A 216 -6.10 -10.73 4.79
N LEU A 217 -5.43 -9.58 4.68
CA LEU A 217 -5.11 -8.96 3.38
C LEU A 217 -4.29 -9.89 2.47
N SER A 218 -3.35 -10.68 3.02
CA SER A 218 -2.55 -11.64 2.25
C SER A 218 -3.37 -12.83 1.74
N LEU A 219 -4.39 -13.26 2.48
CA LEU A 219 -5.32 -14.29 2.00
C LEU A 219 -6.17 -13.75 0.87
N TRP A 220 -6.71 -12.54 1.04
CA TRP A 220 -7.47 -11.86 -0.01
C TRP A 220 -6.66 -11.67 -1.30
N ASP A 221 -5.37 -11.35 -1.22
CA ASP A 221 -4.49 -11.24 -2.39
C ASP A 221 -4.45 -12.52 -3.23
N SER A 222 -4.54 -13.68 -2.58
CA SER A 222 -4.56 -14.99 -3.24
C SER A 222 -5.91 -15.35 -3.85
N ILE A 223 -6.99 -14.66 -3.45
CA ILE A 223 -8.38 -14.95 -3.86
C ILE A 223 -8.84 -13.98 -4.94
N LEU A 224 -8.45 -12.70 -4.83
CA LEU A 224 -8.87 -11.66 -5.75
C LEU A 224 -8.28 -11.89 -7.15
N PRO A 225 -9.04 -11.57 -8.21
CA PRO A 225 -8.50 -11.61 -9.56
C PRO A 225 -7.33 -10.63 -9.69
N PRO A 226 -6.26 -11.01 -10.41
CA PRO A 226 -5.11 -10.14 -10.57
C PRO A 226 -5.47 -8.86 -11.32
N ILE A 227 -4.81 -7.75 -10.99
CA ILE A 227 -4.90 -6.51 -11.77
C ILE A 227 -4.32 -6.72 -13.18
N SER A 228 -4.63 -5.81 -14.12
CA SER A 228 -4.07 -5.88 -15.47
C SER A 228 -2.55 -5.74 -15.43
N GLU A 229 -1.86 -6.46 -16.33
CA GLU A 229 -0.40 -6.42 -16.42
C GLU A 229 0.11 -5.01 -16.74
N GLN A 230 -0.63 -4.27 -17.57
CA GLN A 230 -0.32 -2.87 -17.88
C GLN A 230 -0.33 -2.00 -16.62
N GLN A 231 -1.42 -2.00 -15.85
CA GLN A 231 -1.52 -1.22 -14.62
C GLN A 231 -0.45 -1.63 -13.61
N TRP A 232 -0.16 -2.94 -13.53
CA TRP A 232 0.88 -3.44 -12.65
C TRP A 232 2.26 -2.91 -13.02
N ARG A 233 2.65 -2.96 -14.30
CA ARG A 233 3.92 -2.42 -14.80
C ARG A 233 4.02 -0.91 -14.60
N GLU A 234 2.94 -0.16 -14.83
CA GLU A 234 2.86 1.28 -14.53
C GLU A 234 3.15 1.55 -13.05
N ASN A 235 2.51 0.81 -12.15
CA ASN A 235 2.72 0.94 -10.71
C ASN A 235 4.16 0.62 -10.30
N LEU A 236 4.77 -0.43 -10.88
CA LEU A 236 6.17 -0.77 -10.61
C LEU A 236 7.12 0.35 -11.02
N ALA A 237 6.91 0.93 -12.21
CA ALA A 237 7.72 2.03 -12.71
C ALA A 237 7.60 3.29 -11.84
N MET A 238 6.37 3.64 -11.42
CA MET A 238 6.14 4.77 -10.51
C MET A 238 6.85 4.60 -9.17
N VAL A 239 6.74 3.42 -8.54
CA VAL A 239 7.42 3.14 -7.28
C VAL A 239 8.94 3.17 -7.44
N ALA A 240 9.47 2.57 -8.51
CA ALA A 240 10.90 2.55 -8.78
C ALA A 240 11.46 3.96 -9.02
N ALA A 241 10.77 4.78 -9.82
CA ALA A 241 11.14 6.17 -10.08
C ALA A 241 11.10 7.01 -8.79
N TRP A 242 10.07 6.86 -7.96
CA TRP A 242 9.98 7.55 -6.68
C TRP A 242 11.16 7.23 -5.76
N LEU A 243 11.54 5.94 -5.66
CA LEU A 243 12.69 5.54 -4.84
C LEU A 243 14.01 6.13 -5.36
N ALA A 244 14.14 6.29 -6.67
CA ALA A 244 15.33 6.86 -7.31
C ALA A 244 15.59 8.32 -6.90
N GLU A 245 14.57 9.08 -6.48
CA GLU A 245 14.74 10.44 -5.94
C GLU A 245 15.60 10.47 -4.68
N PHE A 246 15.69 9.35 -3.96
CA PHE A 246 16.51 9.20 -2.76
C PHE A 246 17.82 8.43 -3.00
N GLY A 247 18.16 8.18 -4.27
CA GLY A 247 19.32 7.42 -4.71
C GLY A 247 18.97 6.03 -5.23
N GLY A 248 20.01 5.26 -5.61
CA GLY A 248 19.85 3.97 -6.28
C GLY A 248 19.45 4.11 -7.76
N ARG A 249 19.14 2.98 -8.39
CA ARG A 249 18.79 2.88 -9.80
C ARG A 249 17.41 2.25 -9.97
N PRO A 250 16.47 2.91 -10.66
CA PRO A 250 15.23 2.29 -11.07
C PRO A 250 15.51 1.32 -12.23
N LEU A 251 14.87 0.16 -12.21
CA LEU A 251 14.99 -0.88 -13.24
C LEU A 251 13.64 -1.27 -13.85
N ALA A 252 12.53 -0.91 -13.19
CA ALA A 252 11.21 -0.97 -13.81
C ALA A 252 11.02 0.23 -14.75
N GLU A 253 10.83 -0.04 -16.04
CA GLU A 253 10.52 0.98 -17.04
C GLU A 253 9.01 1.23 -17.12
N PRO A 254 8.57 2.50 -17.23
CA PRO A 254 7.17 2.80 -17.52
C PRO A 254 6.79 2.20 -18.88
N PRO A 255 5.53 1.79 -19.09
CA PRO A 255 5.09 1.37 -20.41
C PRO A 255 5.35 2.49 -21.40
N ARG A 256 5.83 2.12 -22.58
CA ARG A 256 6.07 3.10 -23.66
C ARG A 256 4.73 3.76 -23.98
N ILE A 257 4.68 5.07 -23.84
CA ILE A 257 3.53 5.86 -24.33
C ILE A 257 3.44 5.57 -25.83
N LEU A 258 2.39 4.85 -26.22
CA LEU A 258 2.06 4.65 -27.63
C LEU A 258 1.47 5.97 -28.13
N TRP A 259 2.35 6.89 -28.50
CA TRP A 259 1.95 8.13 -29.15
C TRP A 259 1.29 7.79 -30.49
N GLN A 260 -0.03 7.75 -30.48
CA GLN A 260 -0.81 7.71 -31.71
C GLN A 260 -0.92 9.12 -32.25
N ALA A 261 -0.62 9.30 -33.54
CA ALA A 261 -0.86 10.56 -34.18
C ALA A 261 -2.39 10.85 -34.18
N PRO A 262 -2.84 12.10 -34.06
CA PRO A 262 -4.27 12.44 -34.09
C PRO A 262 -4.99 11.88 -35.33
N SER A 263 -4.29 11.73 -36.45
CA SER A 263 -4.78 11.12 -37.69
C SER A 263 -5.08 9.62 -37.59
N SER A 264 -4.45 8.90 -36.64
CA SER A 264 -4.67 7.47 -36.41
C SER A 264 -5.97 7.17 -35.67
N ILE A 265 -6.47 8.13 -34.88
CA ILE A 265 -7.69 7.99 -34.06
C ILE A 265 -8.92 7.85 -34.96
N GLY A 266 -9.02 8.65 -36.03
CA GLY A 266 -10.14 8.57 -36.97
C GLY A 266 -10.18 7.26 -37.77
N ALA A 267 -9.02 6.73 -38.14
CA ALA A 267 -8.92 5.49 -38.90
C ALA A 267 -9.32 4.25 -38.08
N GLN A 268 -9.01 4.21 -36.78
CA GLN A 268 -9.42 3.10 -35.92
C GLN A 268 -10.93 3.07 -35.67
N VAL A 269 -11.56 4.23 -35.48
CA VAL A 269 -13.02 4.34 -35.30
C VAL A 269 -13.75 3.86 -36.57
N SER A 270 -13.26 4.20 -37.76
CA SER A 270 -13.82 3.67 -39.01
C SER A 270 -13.65 2.15 -39.16
N SER A 271 -12.55 1.59 -38.66
CA SER A 271 -12.31 0.13 -38.72
C SER A 271 -13.17 -0.66 -37.72
N SER A 272 -13.45 -0.10 -36.54
CA SER A 272 -14.29 -0.77 -35.54
C SER A 272 -15.78 -0.76 -35.91
N VAL A 273 -16.24 0.29 -36.61
CA VAL A 273 -17.61 0.37 -37.13
C VAL A 273 -17.81 -0.62 -38.28
N ALA A 274 -16.82 -0.72 -39.18
CA ALA A 274 -16.86 -1.70 -40.27
C ALA A 274 -16.83 -3.16 -39.77
N ALA A 275 -16.10 -3.45 -38.68
CA ALA A 275 -16.06 -4.78 -38.08
C ALA A 275 -17.37 -5.19 -37.37
N SER A 276 -18.17 -4.21 -36.91
CA SER A 276 -19.50 -4.48 -36.34
C SER A 276 -20.60 -4.68 -37.38
N GLU A 277 -20.38 -4.29 -38.64
CA GLU A 277 -21.36 -4.45 -39.72
C GLU A 277 -21.31 -5.83 -40.40
N GLU A 278 -20.22 -6.60 -40.24
CA GLU A 278 -20.10 -7.92 -40.87
C GLU A 278 -20.72 -9.08 -40.05
N ASP A 279 -21.11 -8.88 -38.79
CA ASP A 279 -21.62 -9.96 -37.91
C ASP A 279 -23.07 -9.78 -37.45
N GLY A 280 -23.91 -9.24 -38.34
CA GLY A 280 -25.33 -8.94 -38.08
C GLY A 280 -26.30 -9.60 -39.06
N VAL A 281 -26.40 -10.93 -39.07
CA VAL A 281 -27.55 -11.64 -39.67
C VAL A 281 -28.28 -12.44 -38.58
N GLY A 282 -29.48 -11.98 -38.20
CA GLY A 282 -30.32 -12.70 -37.25
C GLY A 282 -31.58 -11.96 -36.77
N VAL A 283 -32.48 -11.61 -37.70
CA VAL A 283 -33.96 -11.61 -37.61
C VAL A 283 -34.60 -11.44 -36.22
N ILE A 284 -35.32 -10.32 -36.04
CA ILE A 284 -36.73 -10.31 -35.63
C ILE A 284 -37.42 -9.04 -36.17
N GLU A 285 -38.40 -9.23 -37.06
CA GLU A 285 -39.41 -8.24 -37.40
C GLU A 285 -40.43 -8.10 -36.27
N ALA A 286 -40.75 -6.87 -35.88
CA ALA A 286 -42.04 -6.51 -35.31
C ALA A 286 -42.33 -5.07 -35.74
N ALA A 287 -43.15 -4.94 -36.78
CA ALA A 287 -43.73 -3.68 -37.21
C ALA A 287 -44.88 -3.30 -36.27
N GLU A 288 -44.88 -2.08 -35.76
CA GLU A 288 -46.09 -1.26 -35.66
C GLU A 288 -45.74 0.23 -35.56
N GLU A 289 -45.93 0.86 -36.71
CA GLU A 289 -46.22 2.25 -37.07
C GLU A 289 -46.66 3.19 -35.91
N ILE A 290 -45.87 4.25 -35.66
CA ILE A 290 -46.28 5.43 -34.90
C ILE A 290 -46.44 6.58 -35.92
N PRO A 291 -47.64 7.15 -36.15
CA PRO A 291 -47.81 8.22 -37.12
C PRO A 291 -47.35 9.58 -36.56
N GLU A 292 -46.77 10.40 -37.44
CA GLU A 292 -46.29 11.76 -37.17
C GLU A 292 -47.45 12.73 -36.88
N PRO A 293 -47.24 13.81 -36.09
CA PRO A 293 -48.28 14.77 -35.79
C PRO A 293 -48.42 15.82 -36.90
N GLU A 294 -49.61 15.90 -37.49
CA GLU A 294 -50.05 17.06 -38.28
C GLU A 294 -50.42 18.22 -37.34
N VAL A 295 -50.00 19.42 -37.73
CA VAL A 295 -50.33 20.70 -37.09
C VAL A 295 -51.43 21.32 -37.93
N ASP A 296 -52.57 21.69 -37.34
CA ASP A 296 -53.33 22.88 -37.77
C ASP A 296 -54.38 23.35 -36.74
N GLU A 297 -54.39 24.68 -36.60
CA GLU A 297 -55.43 25.65 -36.20
C GLU A 297 -56.37 25.47 -34.98
N ILE A 298 -56.07 26.28 -33.95
CA ILE A 298 -56.91 27.29 -33.28
C ILE A 298 -58.43 27.27 -33.58
N ASP A 299 -59.24 27.01 -32.54
CA ASP A 299 -60.39 27.86 -32.19
C ASP A 299 -60.76 27.75 -30.69
N GLN A 300 -61.09 28.88 -30.07
CA GLN A 300 -61.63 29.02 -28.70
C GLN A 300 -63.15 29.35 -28.79
N PRO A 301 -63.88 29.70 -27.72
CA PRO A 301 -64.03 29.16 -26.35
C PRO A 301 -65.53 28.86 -26.02
N GLU A 302 -65.87 28.31 -24.84
CA GLU A 302 -67.08 28.63 -24.01
C GLU A 302 -67.16 27.69 -22.77
N VAL A 303 -66.98 28.14 -21.52
CA VAL A 303 -67.91 28.76 -20.53
C VAL A 303 -68.90 27.80 -19.82
N GLY A 304 -68.49 27.34 -18.62
CA GLY A 304 -69.28 27.27 -17.35
C GLY A 304 -70.23 26.07 -17.07
N PRO A 305 -70.77 25.90 -15.83
CA PRO A 305 -70.43 26.53 -14.55
C PRO A 305 -70.22 25.57 -13.34
N SER A 306 -69.73 26.20 -12.27
CA SER A 306 -69.69 25.77 -10.86
C SER A 306 -70.98 25.15 -10.32
N THR A 307 -70.84 24.03 -9.60
CA THR A 307 -71.52 23.65 -8.34
C THR A 307 -70.66 22.51 -7.73
N GLY A 308 -70.38 22.33 -6.44
CA GLY A 308 -70.82 22.91 -5.19
C GLY A 308 -70.67 21.83 -4.10
N GLY A 309 -69.80 22.06 -3.11
CA GLY A 309 -69.97 21.55 -1.74
C GLY A 309 -69.45 20.14 -1.37
N PRO A 310 -69.30 19.87 -0.05
CA PRO A 310 -68.08 19.26 0.51
C PRO A 310 -68.32 17.99 1.35
N ALA A 311 -67.25 17.29 1.73
CA ALA A 311 -67.02 16.71 3.07
C ALA A 311 -65.83 15.76 3.08
N GLY A 312 -65.06 15.73 4.16
CA GLY A 312 -64.18 14.60 4.49
C GLY A 312 -62.89 14.98 5.19
N ASP A 313 -63.01 15.47 6.41
CA ASP A 313 -61.93 15.71 7.36
C ASP A 313 -61.37 14.36 7.88
N ARG A 314 -60.04 14.33 8.09
CA ARG A 314 -59.25 13.54 9.06
C ARG A 314 -59.45 12.03 9.20
#